data_AF-A0A366VUB9-F1
#
_entry.id   AF-A0A366VUB9-F1
#
_cell.length_a   1.000
_cell.length_b   1.000
_cell.length_c   1.000
_cell.angle_alpha   90.00
_cell.angle_beta   90.00
_cell.angle_gamma   90.00
#
_symmetry.space_group_name_H-M   'P 1'
#
loop_
_entity.id
_entity.type
_entity.pdbx_description
1 polymer ?
#
loop_
_entity_poly.entity_id
_entity_poly.type
_entity_poly.pdbx_seq_one_letter_code
_entity_poly.pdbx_strand_id
1 'polypeptide(L)'
;MEGLLRFDVIKHELAQQRRLTELSNAEISRMSGVHQSQVGRICSGQFKTFSFNVVQICKILEVGLPSTDVPTSGEDPSWAQVQSSIRNLWDETPEGAKAIAQMIDAVAKLAPPKNVTN
;
A
#
# COMPACT_ATOMS: atom_id res chain seq x y z
N MET A 1 -22.88 -4.09 -1.62
CA MET A 1 -22.66 -3.58 -2.99
C MET A 1 -21.45 -2.65 -3.11
N GLU A 2 -20.83 -2.19 -2.01
CA GLU A 2 -19.70 -1.23 -2.04
C GLU A 2 -18.37 -1.82 -2.56
N GLY A 3 -18.16 -3.14 -2.43
CA GLY A 3 -16.92 -3.78 -2.88
C GLY A 3 -16.73 -3.80 -4.40
N LEU A 4 -17.81 -3.91 -5.19
CA LEU A 4 -17.72 -3.99 -6.65
C LEU A 4 -17.27 -2.67 -7.28
N LEU A 5 -17.86 -1.56 -6.81
CA LEU A 5 -17.49 -0.19 -7.25
C LEU A 5 -16.00 0.10 -7.02
N ARG A 6 -15.41 -0.50 -5.98
CA ARG A 6 -13.99 -0.31 -5.63
C ARG A 6 -13.04 -1.04 -6.57
N PHE A 7 -13.43 -2.19 -7.15
CA PHE A 7 -12.59 -2.93 -8.11
C PHE A 7 -12.53 -2.24 -9.46
N ASP A 8 -13.65 -1.69 -9.94
CA ASP A 8 -13.73 -1.06 -11.25
C ASP A 8 -12.92 0.25 -11.30
N VAL A 9 -12.92 1.02 -10.20
CA VAL A 9 -12.06 2.20 -10.04
C VAL A 9 -10.58 1.82 -10.15
N ILE A 10 -10.14 0.76 -9.46
CA ILE A 10 -8.74 0.34 -9.51
C ILE A 10 -8.34 -0.21 -10.87
N LYS A 11 -9.22 -0.96 -11.54
CA LYS A 11 -8.96 -1.44 -12.90
C LYS A 11 -8.85 -0.28 -13.88
N HIS A 12 -9.68 0.73 -13.72
CA HIS A 12 -9.62 1.95 -14.53
C HIS A 12 -8.30 2.70 -14.29
N GLU A 13 -7.93 2.93 -13.03
CA GLU A 13 -6.68 3.63 -12.67
C GLU A 13 -5.45 2.85 -13.16
N LEU A 14 -5.43 1.54 -12.96
CA LEU A 14 -4.37 0.67 -13.47
C LEU A 14 -4.23 0.76 -14.99
N ALA A 15 -5.34 0.83 -15.72
CA ALA A 15 -5.33 1.01 -17.16
C ALA A 15 -4.83 2.40 -17.59
N GLN A 16 -5.12 3.45 -16.80
CA GLN A 16 -4.58 4.80 -17.03
C GLN A 16 -3.07 4.82 -16.78
N GLN A 17 -2.61 4.38 -15.61
CA GLN A 17 -1.18 4.33 -15.28
C GLN A 17 -0.39 3.45 -16.24
N ARG A 18 -0.98 2.33 -16.69
CA ARG A 18 -0.36 1.47 -17.70
C ARG A 18 -0.12 2.17 -19.04
N ARG A 19 -0.93 3.16 -19.41
CA ARG A 19 -0.75 3.96 -20.62
C ARG A 19 0.26 5.10 -20.44
N LEU A 20 0.36 5.62 -19.23
CA LEU A 20 1.26 6.73 -18.89
C LEU A 20 2.70 6.26 -18.60
N THR A 21 2.86 5.03 -18.15
CA THR A 21 4.17 4.45 -17.84
C THR A 21 4.90 4.00 -19.11
N GLU A 22 6.20 4.27 -19.19
CA GLU A 22 7.08 3.77 -20.25
C GLU A 22 7.58 2.34 -19.96
N LEU A 23 7.27 1.79 -18.77
CA LEU A 23 7.77 0.49 -18.35
C LEU A 23 7.17 -0.64 -19.20
N SER A 24 8.02 -1.53 -19.70
CA SER A 24 7.60 -2.79 -20.32
C SER A 24 7.07 -3.78 -19.28
N ASN A 25 6.32 -4.79 -19.73
CA ASN A 25 5.89 -5.88 -18.84
C ASN A 25 7.10 -6.64 -18.26
N ALA A 26 8.24 -6.67 -18.96
CA ALA A 26 9.46 -7.29 -18.48
C ALA A 26 10.11 -6.47 -17.35
N GLU A 27 10.11 -5.14 -17.46
CA GLU A 27 10.61 -4.25 -16.41
C GLU A 27 9.72 -4.31 -15.17
N ILE A 28 8.41 -4.25 -15.34
CA ILE A 28 7.46 -4.42 -14.23
C ILE A 28 7.65 -5.79 -13.57
N SER A 29 7.85 -6.85 -14.36
CA SER A 29 8.13 -8.19 -13.84
C SER A 29 9.39 -8.21 -12.99
N ARG A 30 10.48 -7.59 -13.47
CA ARG A 30 11.75 -7.48 -12.72
C ARG A 30 11.60 -6.67 -11.44
N MET A 31 10.87 -5.56 -11.48
CA MET A 31 10.71 -4.66 -10.33
C MET A 31 9.76 -5.23 -9.27
N SER A 32 8.70 -5.89 -9.68
CA SER A 32 7.68 -6.45 -8.78
C SER A 32 7.98 -7.88 -8.30
N GLY A 33 8.89 -8.59 -8.97
CA GLY A 33 9.11 -10.04 -8.76
C GLY A 33 7.96 -10.91 -9.30
N VAL A 34 6.95 -10.33 -9.94
CA VAL A 34 5.80 -11.05 -10.50
C VAL A 34 6.14 -11.55 -11.90
N HIS A 35 5.81 -12.80 -12.21
CA HIS A 35 6.06 -13.37 -13.53
C HIS A 35 5.38 -12.57 -14.66
N GLN A 36 6.08 -12.35 -15.78
CA GLN A 36 5.63 -11.49 -16.88
C GLN A 36 4.23 -11.85 -17.43
N SER A 37 3.88 -13.13 -17.49
CA SER A 37 2.54 -13.57 -17.92
C SER A 37 1.42 -13.10 -16.98
N GLN A 38 1.71 -12.99 -15.67
CA GLN A 38 0.77 -12.46 -14.69
C GLN A 38 0.72 -10.94 -14.74
N VAL A 39 1.85 -10.26 -15.00
CA VAL A 39 1.90 -8.81 -15.20
C VAL A 39 0.94 -8.38 -16.31
N GLY A 40 1.02 -8.99 -17.49
CA GLY A 40 0.13 -8.65 -18.60
C GLY A 40 -1.36 -8.86 -18.28
N ARG A 41 -1.70 -9.93 -17.57
CA ARG A 41 -3.07 -10.20 -17.14
C ARG A 41 -3.57 -9.19 -16.11
N ILE A 42 -2.72 -8.81 -15.15
CA ILE A 42 -3.10 -7.86 -14.10
C ILE A 42 -3.26 -6.46 -14.69
N CYS A 43 -2.31 -5.99 -15.50
CA CYS A 43 -2.38 -4.69 -16.19
C CYS A 43 -3.58 -4.58 -17.14
N SER A 44 -4.12 -5.69 -17.64
CA SER A 44 -5.36 -5.74 -18.43
C SER A 44 -6.63 -5.90 -17.59
N GLY A 45 -6.53 -5.79 -16.26
CA GLY A 45 -7.67 -5.86 -15.34
C GLY A 45 -8.23 -7.26 -15.12
N GLN A 46 -7.54 -8.31 -15.57
CA GLN A 46 -7.97 -9.71 -15.45
C GLN A 46 -7.68 -10.31 -14.07
N PHE A 47 -8.25 -9.69 -13.04
CA PHE A 47 -8.22 -10.19 -11.67
C PHE A 47 -9.57 -9.97 -10.99
N LYS A 48 -9.85 -10.82 -9.99
CA LYS A 48 -11.09 -10.80 -9.20
C LYS A 48 -10.85 -10.49 -7.71
N THR A 49 -9.59 -10.49 -7.29
CA THR A 49 -9.14 -10.25 -5.91
C THR A 49 -7.86 -9.41 -5.91
N PHE A 50 -7.59 -8.70 -4.81
CA PHE A 50 -6.31 -8.01 -4.57
C PHE A 50 -5.29 -8.99 -4.02
N SER A 51 -4.83 -9.92 -4.85
CA SER A 51 -3.76 -10.86 -4.46
C SER A 51 -2.43 -10.13 -4.27
N PHE A 52 -1.47 -10.79 -3.61
CA PHE A 52 -0.11 -10.25 -3.43
C PHE A 52 0.47 -9.69 -4.74
N ASN A 53 0.32 -10.41 -5.86
CA ASN A 53 0.84 -9.98 -7.16
C ASN A 53 0.12 -8.75 -7.71
N VAL A 54 -1.19 -8.63 -7.48
CA VAL A 54 -1.95 -7.42 -7.84
C VAL A 54 -1.46 -6.23 -7.02
N VAL A 55 -1.26 -6.42 -5.71
CA VAL A 55 -0.74 -5.38 -4.81
C VAL A 55 0.65 -4.92 -5.22
N GLN A 56 1.57 -5.85 -5.54
CA GLN A 56 2.92 -5.51 -5.99
C GLN A 56 2.90 -4.70 -7.29
N ILE A 57 2.08 -5.10 -8.27
CA ILE A 57 1.97 -4.36 -9.53
C ILE A 57 1.36 -2.97 -9.32
N CYS A 58 0.31 -2.85 -8.52
CA CYS A 58 -0.28 -1.55 -8.19
C CYS A 58 0.73 -0.63 -7.48
N LYS A 59 1.60 -1.16 -6.61
CA LYS A 59 2.69 -0.39 -5.99
C LYS A 59 3.70 0.13 -7.01
N ILE A 60 4.15 -0.73 -7.94
CA ILE A 60 5.10 -0.33 -8.99
C ILE A 60 4.50 0.72 -9.94
N LEU A 61 3.20 0.63 -10.20
CA LEU A 61 2.47 1.55 -11.07
C LEU A 61 1.84 2.73 -10.32
N GLU A 62 2.17 2.90 -9.05
CA GLU A 62 1.67 3.98 -8.18
C GLU A 62 0.13 4.11 -8.15
N VAL A 63 -0.56 2.99 -8.37
CA VAL A 63 -2.02 2.93 -8.30
C VAL A 63 -2.42 2.86 -6.84
N GLY A 64 -3.10 3.92 -6.38
CA GLY A 64 -3.66 4.00 -5.04
C GLY A 64 -4.64 2.88 -4.78
N LEU A 65 -4.19 1.81 -4.12
CA LEU A 65 -5.09 0.78 -3.66
C LEU A 65 -5.92 1.30 -2.49
N PRO A 66 -7.16 0.81 -2.34
CA PRO A 66 -7.77 0.73 -1.02
C PRO A 66 -6.70 0.34 -0.02
N SER A 67 -6.52 1.08 1.06
CA SER A 67 -5.86 0.54 2.25
C SER A 67 -6.70 -0.65 2.69
N THR A 68 -6.47 -1.77 2.02
CA THR A 68 -6.77 -3.08 2.50
C THR A 68 -5.67 -3.20 3.51
N ASP A 69 -6.00 -2.98 4.77
CA ASP A 69 -5.26 -3.56 5.87
C ASP A 69 -5.21 -5.05 5.51
N VAL A 70 -4.21 -5.46 4.74
CA VAL A 70 -3.85 -6.85 4.56
C VAL A 70 -3.38 -7.17 5.97
N PRO A 71 -4.16 -7.92 6.76
CA PRO A 71 -3.65 -8.33 8.05
C PRO A 71 -2.47 -9.20 7.68
N THR A 72 -1.26 -8.70 7.91
CA THR A 72 -0.10 -9.57 7.96
C THR A 72 -0.44 -10.52 9.08
N SER A 73 -0.81 -11.77 8.76
CA SER A 73 -1.24 -12.77 9.74
C SER A 73 -0.18 -12.85 10.84
N GLY A 74 -0.44 -12.20 11.98
CA GLY A 74 0.55 -11.98 13.04
C GLY A 74 0.69 -10.54 13.57
N GLU A 75 0.03 -9.52 12.99
CA GLU A 75 0.05 -8.17 13.58
C GLU A 75 -0.71 -8.13 14.91
N ASP A 76 -0.01 -7.66 15.94
CA ASP A 76 -0.56 -7.40 17.27
C ASP A 76 -1.78 -6.45 17.14
N PRO A 77 -2.95 -6.79 17.71
CA PRO A 77 -4.13 -5.91 17.69
C PRO A 77 -3.86 -4.48 18.19
N SER A 78 -2.87 -4.31 19.08
CA SER A 78 -2.44 -2.99 19.54
C SER A 78 -1.76 -2.16 18.44
N TRP A 79 -1.07 -2.81 17.50
CA TRP A 79 -0.44 -2.16 16.37
C TRP A 79 -1.45 -1.68 15.32
N ALA A 80 -2.47 -2.50 15.04
CA ALA A 80 -3.57 -2.11 14.14
C ALA A 80 -4.32 -0.87 14.67
N GLN A 81 -4.52 -0.78 15.99
CA GLN A 81 -5.14 0.38 16.63
C GLN A 81 -4.29 1.65 16.50
N VAL A 82 -2.96 1.53 16.65
CA VAL A 82 -2.02 2.64 16.44
C VAL A 82 -2.05 3.12 14.99
N GLN A 83 -2.01 2.21 14.02
CA GLN A 83 -2.08 2.55 12.60
C GLN A 83 -3.39 3.29 12.24
N SER A 84 -4.53 2.83 12.75
CA SER A 84 -5.82 3.50 12.54
C SER A 84 -5.83 4.91 13.15
N SER A 85 -5.28 5.07 14.36
CA SER A 85 -5.21 6.36 15.03
C SER A 85 -4.32 7.36 14.27
N ILE A 86 -3.18 6.91 13.75
CA ILE A 86 -2.30 7.73 12.92
C ILE A 86 -2.99 8.13 11.62
N ARG A 87 -3.67 7.19 10.96
CA ARG A 87 -4.41 7.45 9.72
C ARG A 87 -5.53 8.49 9.92
N ASN A 88 -6.25 8.42 11.04
CA ASN A 88 -7.30 9.38 11.37
C ASN A 88 -6.75 10.78 11.70
N LEU A 89 -5.52 10.85 12.22
CA LEU A 89 -4.85 12.10 12.54
C LEU A 89 -4.23 12.77 11.30
N TRP A 90 -3.93 11.99 10.27
CA TRP A 90 -3.31 12.45 9.04
C TRP A 90 -4.31 13.23 8.17
N ASP A 91 -4.05 14.52 7.96
CA ASP A 91 -4.87 15.45 7.18
C ASP A 91 -4.34 15.72 5.76
N GLU A 92 -3.37 14.91 5.30
CA GLU A 92 -2.71 15.05 4.00
C GLU A 92 -1.92 16.36 3.80
N THR A 93 -1.67 17.12 4.88
CA THR A 93 -0.86 18.34 4.82
C THR A 93 0.59 18.11 5.26
N PRO A 94 1.56 18.83 4.67
CA PRO A 94 2.94 18.82 5.15
C PRO A 94 3.07 19.24 6.62
N GLU A 95 2.23 20.17 7.07
CA GLU A 95 2.19 20.68 8.44
C GLU A 95 1.69 19.61 9.42
N GLY A 96 0.60 18.91 9.06
CA GLY A 96 0.07 17.77 9.82
C GLY A 96 1.08 16.64 9.92
N ALA A 97 1.82 16.37 8.84
CA ALA A 97 2.91 15.40 8.83
C ALA A 97 3.99 15.70 9.87
N LYS A 98 4.41 16.96 9.90
CA LYS A 98 5.42 17.45 10.82
C LYS A 98 4.94 17.35 12.27
N ALA A 99 3.69 17.70 12.55
CA ALA A 99 3.11 17.60 13.88
C ALA A 99 3.06 16.15 14.39
N ILE A 100 2.63 15.21 13.54
CA ILE A 100 2.58 13.78 13.87
C ILE A 100 3.99 13.24 14.14
N ALA A 101 4.97 13.58 13.30
CA ALA A 101 6.36 13.17 13.50
C ALA A 101 6.93 13.69 14.83
N GLN A 102 6.71 14.96 15.15
CA GLN A 102 7.15 15.57 16.42
C GLN A 102 6.53 14.90 17.64
N MET A 103 5.25 14.54 17.57
CA MET A 103 4.56 13.82 18.64
C MET A 103 5.17 12.43 18.86
N ILE A 104 5.41 11.68 17.78
CA ILE A 104 6.03 10.35 17.85
C ILE A 104 7.44 10.43 18.43
N ASP A 105 8.24 11.41 18.01
CA ASP A 105 9.59 11.64 18.54
C ASP A 105 9.58 12.01 20.03
N ALA A 106 8.59 12.79 20.48
CA ALA A 106 8.43 13.12 21.89
C ALA A 106 8.09 11.89 22.73
N VAL A 107 7.20 11.02 22.23
CA VAL A 107 6.87 9.74 22.89
C VAL A 107 8.08 8.81 22.90
N ALA A 108 8.86 8.75 21.82
CA ALA A 108 10.07 7.92 21.74
C ALA A 108 11.13 8.31 22.79
N LYS A 109 11.21 9.59 23.17
CA LYS A 109 12.10 10.07 24.25
C LYS A 109 11.64 9.64 25.65
N LEU A 110 10.37 9.32 25.82
CA LEU A 110 9.77 8.89 27.09
C LEU A 110 9.69 7.36 27.21
N ALA A 111 9.82 6.64 26.09
CA ALA A 111 9.78 5.20 26.06
C ALA A 111 11.05 4.60 26.69
N PRO A 112 10.93 3.46 27.41
CA PRO A 112 12.11 2.73 27.90
C PRO A 112 13.01 2.32 26.73
N PRO A 113 14.34 2.24 26.93
CA PRO A 113 15.26 1.84 25.89
C PRO A 113 14.84 0.47 25.34
N LYS A 114 14.83 0.34 24.01
CA LYS A 114 14.55 -0.94 23.36
C LYS A 114 15.63 -1.93 23.78
N ASN A 115 15.27 -2.95 24.56
CA ASN A 115 16.17 -4.07 24.84
C ASN A 115 16.43 -4.81 23.54
N VAL A 116 17.57 -4.56 22.93
CA VAL A 116 18.09 -5.36 21.82
C VAL A 116 18.70 -6.61 22.46
N THR A 117 17.92 -7.68 22.57
CA THR A 117 18.45 -9.00 22.91
C THR A 117 19.24 -9.51 21.71
N ASN A 118 20.54 -9.69 21.92
CA ASN A 118 21.52 -10.30 21.01
C ASN A 118 21.20 -11.78 20.72
#